data_AF-A0AAT9I288-F1
#
_entry.id   AF-A0AAT9I288-F1
#
_cell.length_a   1.000
_cell.length_b   1.000
_cell.length_c   1.000
_cell.angle_alpha   90.00
_cell.angle_beta   90.00
_cell.angle_gamma   90.00
#
_symmetry.space_group_name_H-M   'P 1'
#
loop_
_entity.id
_entity.type
_entity.pdbx_description
1 polymer ?
#
loop_
_entity_poly.entity_id
_entity_poly.type
_entity_poly.pdbx_seq_one_letter_code
_entity_poly.pdbx_strand_id
1 'polypeptide(L)'
;MKKIYLLIAVCCTLLLLWDTGYAQLRKKGHNIVLLTTAKTHGPGEHEHTKNARLIKAMLEHCNVKNIKVDIYNTWPADAAVFDQADLIMTLSDGRDGEGDMLPQVPFMTADRMKIMEKQMERGCGLVTYHFSTFAPDEYGDQIEEWNGGYFDWQGDDGKRNWYSAISTLTAAVELPSPGHPVSKGVKPFQIEEEFYYNVRFRENDPRLRSIAAVPALNGNAGTGNTVAWAVERKNGGRGFGTTMGHFYKNWANDDFRKLMLNGIVWAAGISIPEGGVKAKFYSIPEVTQLLFNKKLKALILTGNNHPAHPWKETTEMIKQALEKNAPFQVDISTTIHDLYQYDLTDYNVLVMNYCNWNDPGPLHDSAKARTIRYLESGGGLLIIHFANGAFHYSLPGAAAADWPAYRTICRRVWDHQSNSAHEPYGKFKVQVSKTPHLITSGMKDFETVDELYYNQKGDEPIVPLLTAYSATTAKDEPLAWTYEYGKGRVFQTLLGHNEASFQSPAFKLLLKRSAEWAAKVLK
;
A
#
# COMPACT_ATOMS: atom_id res chain seq x y z
N MET A 1 -44.05 65.10 57.19
CA MET A 1 -44.41 66.06 56.13
C MET A 1 -44.06 65.44 54.77
N LYS A 2 -45.07 65.31 53.88
CA LYS A 2 -45.08 65.30 52.40
C LYS A 2 -43.85 64.87 51.53
N LYS A 3 -44.18 64.01 50.53
CA LYS A 3 -43.68 63.86 49.12
C LYS A 3 -42.35 63.11 48.90
N ILE A 4 -42.25 61.95 48.21
CA ILE A 4 -42.50 61.51 46.79
C ILE A 4 -41.37 61.85 45.79
N TYR A 5 -41.02 60.84 44.96
CA TYR A 5 -40.16 60.72 43.73
C TYR A 5 -38.76 60.11 43.98
N LEU A 6 -38.46 58.84 43.68
CA LEU A 6 -38.39 58.06 42.40
C LEU A 6 -37.23 58.49 41.48
N LEU A 7 -36.14 57.69 41.40
CA LEU A 7 -35.61 57.09 40.16
C LEU A 7 -34.36 56.17 40.39
N ILE A 8 -34.57 54.87 40.12
CA ILE A 8 -33.76 53.92 39.31
C ILE A 8 -32.23 53.89 39.46
N ALA A 9 -31.69 52.75 39.95
CA ALA A 9 -30.59 52.00 39.32
C ALA A 9 -30.43 50.58 39.93
N VAL A 10 -30.97 49.60 39.19
CA VAL A 10 -30.53 48.21 38.99
C VAL A 10 -29.83 47.47 40.15
N CYS A 11 -30.59 46.65 40.89
CA CYS A 11 -30.05 45.59 41.74
C CYS A 11 -29.67 44.36 40.90
N CYS A 12 -28.39 43.98 40.97
CA CYS A 12 -27.92 42.65 40.62
C CYS A 12 -28.51 41.61 41.58
N THR A 13 -29.48 40.82 41.12
CA THR A 13 -29.87 39.58 41.79
C THR A 13 -29.32 38.38 41.02
N LEU A 14 -28.43 37.66 41.70
CA LEU A 14 -27.97 36.32 41.37
C LEU A 14 -29.17 35.41 41.04
N LEU A 15 -29.29 35.02 39.78
CA LEU A 15 -30.03 33.84 39.37
C LEU A 15 -29.05 32.68 39.31
N LEU A 16 -29.13 31.81 40.31
CA LEU A 16 -28.66 30.43 40.25
C LEU A 16 -29.45 29.72 39.14
N LEU A 17 -28.93 29.75 37.91
CA LEU A 17 -29.32 28.83 36.87
C LEU A 17 -28.39 27.63 36.96
N TRP A 18 -28.99 26.47 37.28
CA TRP A 18 -28.42 25.17 36.96
C TRP A 18 -28.08 25.16 35.48
N ASP A 19 -26.81 25.42 35.17
CA ASP A 19 -26.26 25.12 33.86
C ASP A 19 -26.01 23.60 33.86
N THR A 20 -27.07 22.83 33.63
CA THR A 20 -26.93 21.48 33.09
C THR A 20 -26.21 21.66 31.77
N GLY A 21 -24.89 21.57 31.83
CA GLY A 21 -24.02 21.53 30.67
C GLY A 21 -24.53 20.42 29.77
N TYR A 22 -25.36 20.81 28.80
CA TYR A 22 -25.47 20.16 27.52
C TYR A 22 -24.10 20.32 26.87
N ALA A 23 -23.12 19.55 27.38
CA ALA A 23 -22.10 18.98 26.57
C ALA A 23 -22.89 18.19 25.52
N GLN A 24 -23.10 18.84 24.38
CA GLN A 24 -23.51 18.20 23.16
C GLN A 24 -22.52 17.05 23.00
N LEU A 25 -22.94 15.85 23.39
CA LEU A 25 -22.20 14.61 23.22
C LEU A 25 -21.89 14.54 21.73
N ARG A 26 -20.71 15.03 21.33
CA ARG A 26 -20.12 14.67 20.05
C ARG A 26 -20.11 13.15 20.11
N LYS A 27 -20.96 12.52 19.29
CA LYS A 27 -21.03 11.08 19.15
C LYS A 27 -19.60 10.62 18.89
N LYS A 28 -18.95 10.01 19.89
CA LYS A 28 -17.55 9.61 19.81
C LYS A 28 -17.45 8.66 18.61
N GLY A 29 -16.70 9.05 17.58
CA GLY A 29 -16.43 8.17 16.45
C GLY A 29 -15.64 6.96 16.93
N HIS A 30 -15.79 5.84 16.23
CA HIS A 30 -15.02 4.63 16.45
C HIS A 30 -13.74 4.69 15.61
N ASN A 31 -12.59 4.67 16.26
CA ASN A 31 -11.30 4.77 15.60
C ASN A 31 -10.69 3.37 15.41
N ILE A 32 -10.52 2.96 14.16
CA ILE A 32 -9.89 1.70 13.79
C ILE A 32 -8.53 2.01 13.18
N VAL A 33 -7.48 1.36 13.68
CA VAL A 33 -6.13 1.47 13.15
C VAL A 33 -5.77 0.20 12.40
N LEU A 34 -5.45 0.32 11.11
CA LEU A 34 -4.94 -0.78 10.29
C LEU A 34 -3.43 -0.63 10.13
N LEU A 35 -2.68 -1.65 10.55
CA LEU A 35 -1.23 -1.74 10.34
C LEU A 35 -0.95 -2.68 9.18
N THR A 36 -0.24 -2.20 8.16
CA THR A 36 0.20 -3.01 7.02
C THR A 36 1.71 -2.99 6.85
N THR A 37 2.20 -3.81 5.93
CA THR A 37 3.60 -3.83 5.47
C THR A 37 3.69 -3.66 3.97
N ALA A 38 4.94 -3.55 3.49
CA ALA A 38 5.26 -3.85 2.10
C ALA A 38 4.71 -5.24 1.71
N LYS A 39 4.40 -5.37 0.43
CA LYS A 39 3.96 -6.64 -0.14
C LYS A 39 5.12 -7.64 -0.12
N THR A 40 4.80 -8.93 -0.05
CA THR A 40 5.80 -10.01 0.00
C THR A 40 5.48 -11.22 -0.89
N HIS A 41 4.26 -11.29 -1.45
CA HIS A 41 3.77 -12.44 -2.22
C HIS A 41 3.33 -12.07 -3.64
N GLY A 42 2.92 -13.07 -4.43
CA GLY A 42 2.51 -12.87 -5.81
C GLY A 42 1.29 -11.96 -5.99
N PRO A 43 0.99 -11.54 -7.23
CA PRO A 43 -0.20 -10.75 -7.55
C PRO A 43 -1.49 -11.43 -7.08
N GLY A 44 -2.33 -10.71 -6.35
CA GLY A 44 -3.58 -11.23 -5.78
C GLY A 44 -3.44 -11.94 -4.43
N GLU A 45 -2.23 -12.22 -3.97
CA GLU A 45 -1.91 -12.91 -2.72
C GLU A 45 -1.31 -11.92 -1.71
N HIS A 46 -1.68 -12.03 -0.43
CA HIS A 46 -1.20 -11.15 0.65
C HIS A 46 -1.19 -9.67 0.26
N GLU A 47 -2.29 -9.20 -0.31
CA GLU A 47 -2.44 -7.84 -0.82
C GLU A 47 -2.66 -6.81 0.32
N HIS A 48 -1.79 -6.80 1.33
CA HIS A 48 -1.90 -6.09 2.62
C HIS A 48 -2.44 -4.66 2.51
N THR A 49 -1.76 -3.80 1.75
CA THR A 49 -2.16 -2.39 1.58
C THR A 49 -3.44 -2.25 0.71
N LYS A 50 -3.64 -3.14 -0.26
CA LYS A 50 -4.86 -3.18 -1.09
C LYS A 50 -6.07 -3.56 -0.24
N ASN A 51 -5.92 -4.59 0.60
CA ASN A 51 -6.89 -5.08 1.59
C ASN A 51 -7.25 -3.96 2.56
N ALA A 52 -6.25 -3.28 3.16
CA ALA A 52 -6.50 -2.18 4.10
C ALA A 52 -7.29 -1.03 3.47
N ARG A 53 -6.95 -0.63 2.24
CA ARG A 53 -7.68 0.40 1.50
C ARG A 53 -9.12 -0.03 1.20
N LEU A 54 -9.34 -1.28 0.76
CA LEU A 54 -10.68 -1.80 0.55
C LEU A 54 -11.49 -1.86 1.85
N ILE A 55 -10.90 -2.36 2.94
CA ILE A 55 -11.53 -2.42 4.27
C ILE A 55 -11.92 -1.01 4.74
N LYS A 56 -11.03 -0.02 4.64
CA LYS A 56 -11.35 1.38 4.94
C LYS A 56 -12.54 1.88 4.13
N ALA A 57 -12.52 1.70 2.80
CA ALA A 57 -13.61 2.12 1.93
C ALA A 57 -14.94 1.42 2.28
N MET A 58 -14.91 0.16 2.70
CA MET A 58 -16.10 -0.57 3.11
C MET A 58 -16.63 -0.09 4.46
N LEU A 59 -15.77 0.03 5.48
CA LEU A 59 -16.17 0.37 6.84
C LEU A 59 -16.68 1.82 6.95
N GLU A 60 -16.04 2.78 6.28
CA GLU A 60 -16.45 4.19 6.33
C GLU A 60 -17.73 4.48 5.53
N HIS A 61 -18.13 3.55 4.65
CA HIS A 61 -19.31 3.69 3.78
C HIS A 61 -20.37 2.58 3.96
N CYS A 62 -20.27 1.77 5.02
CA CYS A 62 -21.25 0.73 5.31
C CYS A 62 -22.52 1.29 6.01
N ASN A 63 -23.42 0.38 6.37
CA ASN A 63 -24.61 0.68 7.16
C ASN A 63 -24.34 0.99 8.64
N VAL A 64 -23.10 0.84 9.13
CA VAL A 64 -22.68 1.25 10.48
C VAL A 64 -22.12 2.66 10.43
N LYS A 65 -22.50 3.52 11.37
CA LYS A 65 -22.17 4.95 11.36
C LYS A 65 -20.99 5.28 12.28
N ASN A 66 -20.31 6.38 11.96
CA ASN A 66 -19.23 6.98 12.75
C ASN A 66 -17.99 6.08 12.90
N ILE A 67 -17.66 5.26 11.91
CA ILE A 67 -16.38 4.56 11.86
C ILE A 67 -15.38 5.46 11.14
N LYS A 68 -14.20 5.62 11.72
CA LYS A 68 -13.01 6.23 11.10
C LYS A 68 -11.91 5.18 11.07
N VAL A 69 -11.28 5.01 9.92
CA VAL A 69 -10.19 4.04 9.73
C VAL A 69 -8.92 4.78 9.33
N ASP A 70 -7.86 4.63 10.11
CA ASP A 70 -6.52 5.14 9.76
C ASP A 70 -5.63 3.97 9.33
N ILE A 71 -4.91 4.12 8.21
CA ILE A 71 -4.01 3.10 7.65
C ILE A 71 -2.57 3.57 7.82
N TYR A 72 -1.72 2.70 8.37
CA TYR A 72 -0.29 2.91 8.47
C TYR A 72 0.45 1.77 7.78
N ASN A 73 1.22 2.09 6.74
CA ASN A 73 1.97 1.10 5.94
C ASN A 73 3.30 0.67 6.58
N THR A 74 3.62 1.26 7.72
CA THR A 74 4.74 0.96 8.59
C THR A 74 4.31 1.23 10.03
N TRP A 75 5.14 0.84 11.01
CA TRP A 75 4.89 1.26 12.39
C TRP A 75 4.89 2.81 12.47
N PRO A 76 3.84 3.43 13.06
CA PRO A 76 3.76 4.87 13.21
C PRO A 76 4.97 5.43 13.97
N ALA A 77 5.56 6.53 13.48
CA ALA A 77 6.66 7.20 14.17
C ALA A 77 6.23 7.74 15.55
N ASP A 78 4.97 8.18 15.66
CA ASP A 78 4.33 8.54 16.92
C ASP A 78 3.35 7.45 17.34
N ALA A 79 3.68 6.72 18.41
CA ALA A 79 2.82 5.66 18.94
C ALA A 79 1.55 6.18 19.63
N ALA A 80 1.43 7.49 19.90
CA ALA A 80 0.22 8.07 20.50
C ALA A 80 -1.03 7.88 19.64
N VAL A 81 -0.88 7.56 18.35
CA VAL A 81 -1.99 7.21 17.46
C VAL A 81 -2.82 6.03 17.99
N PHE A 82 -2.21 5.13 18.76
CA PHE A 82 -2.89 3.96 19.32
C PHE A 82 -3.74 4.28 20.56
N ASP A 83 -3.47 5.38 21.25
CA ASP A 83 -4.14 5.73 22.51
C ASP A 83 -5.63 6.07 22.33
N GLN A 84 -6.03 6.40 21.10
CA GLN A 84 -7.43 6.67 20.74
C GLN A 84 -8.09 5.53 19.96
N ALA A 85 -7.38 4.42 19.70
CA ALA A 85 -7.91 3.32 18.91
C ALA A 85 -8.95 2.53 19.71
N ASP A 86 -10.11 2.25 19.12
CA ASP A 86 -11.06 1.27 19.65
C ASP A 86 -10.73 -0.14 19.13
N LEU A 87 -10.02 -0.24 18.01
CA LEU A 87 -9.49 -1.47 17.44
C LEU A 87 -8.13 -1.23 16.77
N ILE A 88 -7.22 -2.17 16.96
CA ILE A 88 -6.00 -2.31 16.16
C ILE A 88 -6.11 -3.62 15.36
N MET A 89 -5.91 -3.53 14.04
CA MET A 89 -5.91 -4.69 13.15
C MET A 89 -4.59 -4.77 12.39
N THR A 90 -4.02 -5.97 12.32
CA THR A 90 -2.79 -6.24 11.56
C THR A 90 -3.14 -6.93 10.24
N LEU A 91 -2.64 -6.36 9.15
CA LEU A 91 -2.75 -6.83 7.77
C LEU A 91 -1.33 -6.86 7.20
N SER A 92 -0.53 -7.79 7.70
CA SER A 92 0.89 -7.90 7.40
C SER A 92 1.27 -9.36 7.32
N ASP A 93 2.53 -9.61 6.97
CA ASP A 93 3.15 -10.87 7.30
C ASP A 93 3.18 -11.06 8.82
N GLY A 94 3.20 -12.31 9.26
CA GLY A 94 3.43 -12.65 10.65
C GLY A 94 4.89 -12.99 10.91
N ARG A 95 5.23 -13.29 12.17
CA ARG A 95 6.63 -13.52 12.56
C ARG A 95 6.93 -15.01 12.49
N ASP A 96 7.70 -15.46 11.49
CA ASP A 96 8.03 -16.87 11.24
C ASP A 96 9.52 -17.20 11.01
N GLY A 97 10.45 -16.29 11.37
CA GLY A 97 11.89 -16.40 11.03
C GLY A 97 12.89 -16.26 12.19
N GLU A 98 14.16 -16.59 11.92
CA GLU A 98 15.32 -16.44 12.82
C GLU A 98 16.23 -15.26 12.40
N GLY A 99 16.85 -14.56 13.35
CA GLY A 99 17.91 -13.58 13.11
C GLY A 99 17.50 -12.33 12.29
N ASP A 100 18.40 -11.86 11.43
CA ASP A 100 18.19 -10.70 10.53
C ASP A 100 17.16 -10.97 9.40
N MET A 101 16.65 -12.21 9.31
CA MET A 101 15.55 -12.62 8.42
C MET A 101 14.18 -12.41 9.05
N LEU A 102 14.09 -11.68 10.17
CA LEU A 102 12.84 -11.10 10.64
C LEU A 102 12.47 -9.95 9.68
N PRO A 103 11.55 -10.13 8.70
CA PRO A 103 10.94 -8.96 8.09
C PRO A 103 10.36 -8.13 9.23
N GLN A 104 10.44 -6.80 9.11
CA GLN A 104 9.94 -5.87 10.12
C GLN A 104 8.42 -6.00 10.25
N VAL A 105 7.95 -7.05 10.92
CA VAL A 105 6.55 -7.22 11.28
C VAL A 105 6.17 -6.00 12.11
N PRO A 106 5.08 -5.29 11.77
CA PRO A 106 4.70 -4.08 12.45
C PRO A 106 4.30 -4.40 13.90
N PHE A 107 3.96 -5.65 14.19
CA PHE A 107 3.56 -6.15 15.49
C PHE A 107 4.60 -7.18 15.99
N MET A 108 4.76 -7.37 17.31
CA MET A 108 5.65 -8.39 17.93
C MET A 108 7.17 -8.11 17.98
N THR A 109 7.56 -6.88 18.33
CA THR A 109 8.88 -6.60 18.96
C THR A 109 8.66 -6.26 20.42
N ALA A 110 9.66 -6.44 21.29
CA ALA A 110 9.52 -6.20 22.73
C ALA A 110 8.93 -4.81 23.07
N ASP A 111 9.39 -3.75 22.40
CA ASP A 111 8.89 -2.38 22.64
C ASP A 111 7.47 -2.17 22.10
N ARG A 112 7.15 -2.75 20.94
CA ARG A 112 5.82 -2.65 20.34
C ARG A 112 4.79 -3.48 21.11
N MET A 113 5.18 -4.61 21.69
CA MET A 113 4.33 -5.44 22.55
C MET A 113 3.88 -4.67 23.81
N LYS A 114 4.78 -3.90 24.44
CA LYS A 114 4.42 -3.03 25.59
C LYS A 114 3.41 -1.95 25.20
N ILE A 115 3.56 -1.35 24.02
CA ILE A 115 2.61 -0.36 23.51
C ILE A 115 1.24 -1.00 23.30
N MET A 116 1.19 -2.20 22.72
CA MET A 116 -0.04 -2.95 22.48
C MET A 116 -0.70 -3.39 23.78
N GLU A 117 0.07 -3.88 24.75
CA GLU A 117 -0.41 -4.29 26.08
C GLU A 117 -1.19 -3.17 26.78
N LYS A 118 -0.63 -1.95 26.80
CA LYS A 118 -1.34 -0.75 27.31
C LYS A 118 -2.71 -0.57 26.65
N GLN A 119 -2.83 -0.83 25.35
CA GLN A 119 -4.12 -0.70 24.65
C GLN A 119 -5.06 -1.87 24.96
N MET A 120 -4.53 -3.08 25.07
CA MET A 120 -5.34 -4.26 25.42
C MET A 120 -5.92 -4.15 26.83
N GLU A 121 -5.15 -3.62 27.79
CA GLU A 121 -5.59 -3.30 29.16
C GLU A 121 -6.70 -2.25 29.18
N ARG A 122 -6.61 -1.22 28.32
CA ARG A 122 -7.67 -0.21 28.12
C ARG A 122 -8.96 -0.79 27.52
N GLY A 123 -8.92 -2.00 26.97
CA GLY A 123 -10.05 -2.64 26.30
C GLY A 123 -10.11 -2.40 24.79
N CYS A 124 -9.04 -1.93 24.17
CA CYS A 124 -8.94 -1.81 22.71
C CYS A 124 -9.02 -3.20 22.07
N GLY A 125 -9.80 -3.36 21.01
CA GLY A 125 -9.89 -4.62 20.28
C GLY A 125 -8.59 -4.97 19.54
N LEU A 126 -8.43 -6.26 19.24
CA LEU A 126 -7.35 -6.77 18.37
C LEU A 126 -7.94 -7.65 17.27
N VAL A 127 -7.47 -7.47 16.04
CA VAL A 127 -7.74 -8.37 14.93
C VAL A 127 -6.44 -8.79 14.26
N THR A 128 -6.20 -10.10 14.19
CA THR A 128 -5.17 -10.68 13.33
C THR A 128 -5.82 -11.33 12.11
N TYR A 129 -5.26 -11.06 10.94
CA TYR A 129 -5.78 -11.48 9.66
C TYR A 129 -4.75 -12.27 8.87
N HIS A 130 -5.10 -13.49 8.48
CA HIS A 130 -4.30 -14.40 7.66
C HIS A 130 -2.86 -14.49 8.19
N PHE A 131 -1.83 -14.17 7.41
CA PHE A 131 -0.43 -14.35 7.82
C PHE A 131 -0.06 -13.64 9.13
N SER A 132 -0.70 -12.51 9.47
CA SER A 132 -0.46 -11.85 10.76
C SER A 132 -0.93 -12.65 11.99
N THR A 133 -1.55 -13.82 11.82
CA THR A 133 -1.81 -14.77 12.91
C THR A 133 -0.56 -15.49 13.41
N PHE A 134 0.55 -15.49 12.66
CA PHE A 134 1.78 -16.18 13.08
C PHE A 134 2.44 -15.42 14.23
N ALA A 135 2.70 -16.14 15.32
CA ALA A 135 3.41 -15.65 16.49
C ALA A 135 4.47 -16.67 16.93
N PRO A 136 5.63 -16.22 17.44
CA PRO A 136 6.55 -17.10 18.16
C PRO A 136 5.97 -17.48 19.52
N ASP A 137 6.43 -18.59 20.09
CA ASP A 137 5.96 -19.07 21.40
C ASP A 137 6.23 -18.07 22.52
N GLU A 138 7.28 -17.25 22.40
CA GLU A 138 7.59 -16.14 23.31
C GLU A 138 6.38 -15.22 23.57
N TYR A 139 5.50 -15.04 22.59
CA TYR A 139 4.31 -14.20 22.70
C TYR A 139 2.99 -14.98 22.66
N GLY A 140 3.04 -16.31 22.57
CA GLY A 140 1.86 -17.17 22.42
C GLY A 140 0.79 -16.88 23.47
N ASP A 141 1.15 -16.92 24.75
CA ASP A 141 0.25 -16.65 25.87
C ASP A 141 -0.44 -15.28 25.79
N GLN A 142 0.31 -14.24 25.38
CA GLN A 142 -0.22 -12.89 25.22
C GLN A 142 -1.21 -12.82 24.05
N ILE A 143 -0.88 -13.44 22.92
CA ILE A 143 -1.77 -13.46 21.75
C ILE A 143 -3.02 -14.30 22.01
N GLU A 144 -2.92 -15.42 22.73
CA GLU A 144 -4.09 -16.18 23.16
C GLU A 144 -5.00 -15.34 24.08
N GLU A 145 -4.44 -14.56 25.01
CA GLU A 145 -5.26 -13.67 25.84
C GLU A 145 -5.91 -12.56 25.02
N TRP A 146 -5.16 -11.93 24.11
CA TRP A 146 -5.60 -10.74 23.41
C TRP A 146 -6.55 -11.05 22.26
N ASN A 147 -6.25 -12.09 21.48
CA ASN A 147 -6.88 -12.40 20.21
C ASN A 147 -7.54 -13.79 20.19
N GLY A 148 -7.24 -14.65 21.17
CA GLY A 148 -7.86 -15.97 21.35
C GLY A 148 -7.02 -17.13 20.82
N GLY A 149 -6.19 -16.90 19.80
CA GLY A 149 -5.34 -17.92 19.21
C GLY A 149 -4.36 -17.38 18.18
N TYR A 150 -3.40 -18.22 17.80
CA TYR A 150 -2.31 -17.89 16.86
C TYR A 150 -1.87 -19.11 16.03
N PHE A 151 -1.23 -18.84 14.89
CA PHE A 151 -0.58 -19.88 14.10
C PHE A 151 0.79 -20.20 14.72
N ASP A 152 0.94 -21.45 15.15
CA ASP A 152 2.10 -21.94 15.87
C ASP A 152 3.04 -22.70 14.91
N TRP A 153 4.14 -22.04 14.57
CA TRP A 153 5.18 -22.57 13.69
C TRP A 153 6.44 -23.04 14.45
N GLN A 154 6.58 -22.62 15.72
CA GLN A 154 7.76 -22.80 16.55
C GLN A 154 7.50 -23.92 17.56
N GLY A 155 8.54 -24.54 18.10
CA GLY A 155 8.43 -25.39 19.28
C GLY A 155 9.09 -24.72 20.47
N ASP A 156 8.83 -25.27 21.66
CA ASP A 156 9.38 -24.78 22.94
C ASP A 156 10.93 -24.66 22.96
N ASP A 157 11.63 -25.39 22.09
CA ASP A 157 13.09 -25.32 21.93
C ASP A 157 13.57 -24.20 20.99
N GLY A 158 12.64 -23.35 20.55
CA GLY A 158 12.84 -22.24 19.63
C GLY A 158 12.96 -22.67 18.15
N LYS A 159 12.91 -23.95 17.83
CA LYS A 159 13.07 -24.44 16.45
C LYS A 159 11.73 -24.54 15.73
N ARG A 160 11.77 -24.59 14.40
CA ARG A 160 10.58 -24.81 13.57
C ARG A 160 9.99 -26.21 13.81
N ASN A 161 8.72 -26.28 14.20
CA ASN A 161 8.01 -27.54 14.48
C ASN A 161 6.63 -27.64 13.82
N TRP A 162 6.08 -26.54 13.26
CA TRP A 162 4.84 -26.53 12.48
C TRP A 162 3.67 -27.29 13.13
N TYR A 163 3.32 -26.93 14.38
CA TYR A 163 2.10 -27.46 15.01
C TYR A 163 0.86 -27.11 14.18
N SER A 164 0.78 -25.85 13.75
CA SER A 164 -0.21 -25.39 12.79
C SER A 164 0.18 -25.78 11.36
N ALA A 165 -0.84 -25.96 10.52
CA ALA A 165 -0.67 -26.42 9.15
C ALA A 165 -1.44 -25.56 8.16
N ILE A 166 -0.99 -25.61 6.89
CA ILE A 166 -1.49 -24.79 5.78
C ILE A 166 -2.03 -25.72 4.70
N SER A 167 -3.17 -25.37 4.11
CA SER A 167 -3.70 -26.06 2.93
C SER A 167 -4.47 -25.10 2.03
N THR A 168 -4.16 -25.13 0.73
CA THR A 168 -4.87 -24.36 -0.29
C THR A 168 -5.86 -25.26 -1.00
N LEU A 169 -7.16 -24.97 -0.84
CA LEU A 169 -8.24 -25.74 -1.44
C LEU A 169 -9.50 -24.89 -1.62
N THR A 170 -10.38 -25.34 -2.51
CA THR A 170 -11.76 -24.85 -2.56
C THR A 170 -12.61 -25.65 -1.58
N ALA A 171 -13.13 -25.00 -0.53
CA ALA A 171 -13.87 -25.69 0.52
C ALA A 171 -15.07 -24.89 1.03
N ALA A 172 -16.03 -25.62 1.61
CA ALA A 172 -17.15 -25.03 2.32
C ALA A 172 -16.70 -24.48 3.68
N VAL A 173 -17.11 -23.25 3.96
CA VAL A 173 -16.95 -22.58 5.24
C VAL A 173 -18.29 -22.61 5.97
N GLU A 174 -18.31 -23.30 7.10
CA GLU A 174 -19.46 -23.44 7.98
C GLU A 174 -19.38 -22.46 9.16
N LEU A 175 -20.50 -22.23 9.85
CA LEU A 175 -20.62 -21.29 10.96
C LEU A 175 -21.01 -22.03 12.26
N PRO A 176 -20.05 -22.56 13.04
CA PRO A 176 -20.36 -23.35 14.25
C PRO A 176 -21.08 -22.56 15.34
N SER A 177 -20.92 -21.23 15.36
CA SER A 177 -21.56 -20.33 16.33
C SER A 177 -22.56 -19.38 15.65
N PRO A 178 -23.70 -19.85 15.12
CA PRO A 178 -24.64 -19.02 14.35
C PRO A 178 -25.32 -17.92 15.20
N GLY A 179 -25.40 -18.11 16.52
CA GLY A 179 -25.94 -17.11 17.45
C GLY A 179 -24.96 -15.99 17.84
N HIS A 180 -23.68 -16.10 17.49
CA HIS A 180 -22.69 -15.08 17.82
C HIS A 180 -22.93 -13.80 16.98
N PRO A 181 -22.74 -12.59 17.51
CA PRO A 181 -22.95 -11.34 16.75
C PRO A 181 -22.17 -11.28 15.43
N VAL A 182 -20.97 -11.88 15.37
CA VAL A 182 -20.15 -11.92 14.15
C VAL A 182 -20.81 -12.73 13.03
N SER A 183 -21.65 -13.72 13.37
CA SER A 183 -22.34 -14.58 12.40
C SER A 183 -23.61 -13.96 11.83
N LYS A 184 -24.04 -12.79 12.32
CA LYS A 184 -25.31 -12.15 11.91
C LYS A 184 -25.35 -11.88 10.40
N GLY A 185 -26.37 -12.45 9.76
CA GLY A 185 -26.63 -12.29 8.33
C GLY A 185 -25.62 -13.01 7.41
N VAL A 186 -24.66 -13.75 7.96
CA VAL A 186 -23.69 -14.55 7.20
C VAL A 186 -24.33 -15.92 6.92
N LYS A 187 -24.26 -16.38 5.68
CA LYS A 187 -24.63 -17.75 5.29
C LYS A 187 -23.36 -18.59 5.11
N PRO A 188 -23.41 -19.92 5.26
CA PRO A 188 -22.32 -20.78 4.81
C PRO A 188 -21.99 -20.50 3.34
N PHE A 189 -20.70 -20.53 3.00
CA PHE A 189 -20.22 -20.19 1.67
C PHE A 189 -19.07 -21.11 1.24
N GLN A 190 -18.71 -21.07 -0.04
CA GLN A 190 -17.58 -21.82 -0.59
C GLN A 190 -16.59 -20.83 -1.22
N ILE A 191 -15.30 -20.99 -0.88
CA ILE A 191 -14.21 -20.17 -1.42
C ILE A 191 -12.98 -21.04 -1.68
N GLU A 192 -12.16 -20.62 -2.63
CA GLU A 192 -10.77 -21.06 -2.74
C GLU A 192 -9.91 -20.18 -1.84
N GLU A 193 -9.19 -20.80 -0.92
CA GLU A 193 -8.40 -20.08 0.09
C GLU A 193 -7.20 -20.92 0.53
N GLU A 194 -6.15 -20.22 0.96
CA GLU A 194 -5.07 -20.81 1.75
C GLU A 194 -5.50 -20.80 3.23
N PHE A 195 -6.09 -21.90 3.68
CA PHE A 195 -6.55 -22.01 5.06
C PHE A 195 -5.40 -22.44 5.96
N TYR A 196 -5.31 -21.77 7.11
CA TYR A 196 -4.51 -22.29 8.22
C TYR A 196 -5.41 -22.98 9.25
N TYR A 197 -4.93 -24.12 9.74
CA TYR A 197 -5.65 -25.01 10.64
C TYR A 197 -4.71 -25.59 11.69
N ASN A 198 -5.26 -26.24 12.71
CA ASN A 198 -4.54 -26.50 13.97
C ASN A 198 -3.99 -25.20 14.58
N VAL A 199 -4.81 -24.14 14.61
CA VAL A 199 -4.52 -22.90 15.33
C VAL A 199 -4.39 -23.21 16.82
N ARG A 200 -3.37 -22.66 17.48
CA ARG A 200 -3.19 -22.81 18.92
C ARG A 200 -4.22 -21.94 19.64
N PHE A 201 -4.97 -22.56 20.54
CA PHE A 201 -5.96 -21.92 21.39
C PHE A 201 -5.70 -22.30 22.84
N ARG A 202 -6.04 -21.40 23.76
CA ARG A 202 -6.00 -21.70 25.18
C ARG A 202 -6.91 -22.87 25.52
N GLU A 203 -6.36 -23.84 26.24
CA GLU A 203 -7.09 -25.04 26.63
C GLU A 203 -8.32 -24.69 27.50
N ASN A 204 -9.49 -25.23 27.12
CA ASN A 204 -10.75 -25.08 27.85
C ASN A 204 -11.19 -23.62 28.12
N ASP A 205 -10.79 -22.64 27.30
CA ASP A 205 -11.21 -21.25 27.50
C ASP A 205 -12.71 -21.07 27.21
N PRO A 206 -13.55 -20.78 28.23
CA PRO A 206 -15.00 -20.65 28.05
C PRO A 206 -15.39 -19.39 27.28
N ARG A 207 -14.45 -18.48 27.00
CA ARG A 207 -14.66 -17.24 26.24
C ARG A 207 -14.53 -17.46 24.74
N LEU A 208 -13.78 -18.47 24.32
CA LEU A 208 -13.51 -18.74 22.90
C LEU A 208 -14.77 -19.19 22.17
N ARG A 209 -15.02 -18.64 20.99
CA ARG A 209 -16.09 -19.07 20.08
C ARG A 209 -15.50 -19.34 18.71
N SER A 210 -15.72 -20.55 18.19
CA SER A 210 -15.42 -20.88 16.79
C SER A 210 -16.50 -20.24 15.90
N ILE A 211 -16.09 -19.25 15.10
CA ILE A 211 -16.99 -18.47 14.26
C ILE A 211 -17.12 -19.10 12.88
N ALA A 212 -16.02 -19.54 12.30
CA ALA A 212 -16.00 -20.24 11.03
C ALA A 212 -15.09 -21.47 11.08
N ALA A 213 -15.52 -22.56 10.44
CA ALA A 213 -14.78 -23.81 10.36
C ALA A 213 -14.86 -24.41 8.95
N VAL A 214 -13.87 -25.21 8.59
CA VAL A 214 -13.78 -25.88 7.28
C VAL A 214 -13.64 -27.39 7.50
N PRO A 215 -14.75 -28.16 7.43
CA PRO A 215 -14.72 -29.61 7.71
C PRO A 215 -13.79 -30.42 6.82
N ALA A 216 -13.47 -29.92 5.62
CA ALA A 216 -12.56 -30.58 4.68
C ALA A 216 -11.08 -30.53 5.11
N LEU A 217 -10.73 -29.77 6.15
CA LEU A 217 -9.38 -29.71 6.69
C LEU A 217 -9.13 -30.91 7.62
N ASN A 218 -7.98 -31.56 7.46
CA ASN A 218 -7.53 -32.66 8.31
C ASN A 218 -6.96 -32.15 9.63
N GLY A 219 -7.72 -31.32 10.34
CA GLY A 219 -7.33 -30.78 11.64
C GLY A 219 -7.47 -31.78 12.77
N ASN A 220 -6.79 -31.49 13.88
CA ASN A 220 -6.96 -32.18 15.15
C ASN A 220 -8.42 -32.12 15.62
N ALA A 221 -8.82 -33.09 16.44
CA ALA A 221 -10.18 -33.13 16.98
C ALA A 221 -10.56 -31.84 17.72
N GLY A 222 -11.85 -31.49 17.69
CA GLY A 222 -12.35 -30.26 18.31
C GLY A 222 -12.17 -29.05 17.40
N THR A 223 -11.33 -28.10 17.80
CA THR A 223 -11.16 -26.80 17.10
C THR A 223 -10.13 -26.84 15.96
N GLY A 224 -9.55 -28.00 15.64
CA GLY A 224 -8.47 -28.11 14.66
C GLY A 224 -8.83 -27.65 13.24
N ASN A 225 -10.12 -27.56 12.90
CA ASN A 225 -10.62 -27.03 11.62
C ASN A 225 -11.20 -25.61 11.70
N THR A 226 -11.03 -24.91 12.83
CA THR A 226 -11.48 -23.53 13.01
C THR A 226 -10.58 -22.57 12.23
N VAL A 227 -11.18 -21.73 11.39
CA VAL A 227 -10.48 -20.76 10.53
C VAL A 227 -10.86 -19.31 10.84
N ALA A 228 -11.87 -19.08 11.68
CA ALA A 228 -12.11 -17.78 12.32
C ALA A 228 -12.70 -17.96 13.72
N TRP A 229 -12.31 -17.11 14.65
CA TRP A 229 -12.69 -17.21 16.07
C TRP A 229 -12.88 -15.84 16.70
N ALA A 230 -13.54 -15.83 17.86
CA ALA A 230 -13.76 -14.65 18.66
C ALA A 230 -13.51 -14.94 20.15
N VAL A 231 -12.97 -13.94 20.85
CA VAL A 231 -12.81 -13.96 22.32
C VAL A 231 -13.20 -12.59 22.90
N GLU A 232 -13.89 -12.58 24.04
CA GLU A 232 -14.16 -11.36 24.80
C GLU A 232 -13.43 -11.44 26.14
N ARG A 233 -12.52 -10.50 26.37
CA ARG A 233 -11.64 -10.43 27.55
C ARG A 233 -12.41 -9.92 28.76
N LYS A 234 -11.87 -10.16 29.95
CA LYS A 234 -12.51 -9.77 31.23
C LYS A 234 -12.78 -8.26 31.33
N ASN A 235 -11.94 -7.44 30.70
CA ASN A 235 -12.10 -5.98 30.66
C ASN A 235 -13.04 -5.48 29.55
N GLY A 236 -13.72 -6.40 28.83
CA GLY A 236 -14.62 -6.07 27.71
C GLY A 236 -13.94 -5.85 26.37
N GLY A 237 -12.60 -5.87 26.30
CA GLY A 237 -11.87 -5.84 25.04
C GLY A 237 -12.11 -7.13 24.24
N ARG A 238 -12.12 -7.04 22.91
CA ARG A 238 -12.51 -8.15 22.02
C ARG A 238 -11.42 -8.49 21.02
N GLY A 239 -11.18 -9.78 20.87
CA GLY A 239 -10.26 -10.36 19.88
C GLY A 239 -11.04 -11.09 18.79
N PHE A 240 -10.70 -10.84 17.53
CA PHE A 240 -11.21 -11.62 16.40
C PHE A 240 -10.05 -12.00 15.48
N GLY A 241 -9.81 -13.29 15.34
CA GLY A 241 -8.78 -13.83 14.46
C GLY A 241 -9.39 -14.62 13.31
N THR A 242 -8.72 -14.59 12.16
CA THR A 242 -9.07 -15.39 10.99
C THR A 242 -7.81 -15.80 10.24
N THR A 243 -7.77 -17.05 9.80
CA THR A 243 -6.69 -17.58 8.94
C THR A 243 -7.00 -17.41 7.47
N MET A 244 -8.23 -17.06 7.11
CA MET A 244 -8.61 -16.72 5.74
C MET A 244 -8.16 -15.29 5.38
N GLY A 245 -8.00 -15.02 4.08
CA GLY A 245 -7.60 -13.71 3.58
C GLY A 245 -6.38 -13.67 2.65
N HIS A 246 -5.92 -14.83 2.16
CA HIS A 246 -4.78 -14.93 1.26
C HIS A 246 -5.09 -14.25 -0.07
N PHE A 247 -6.19 -14.64 -0.71
CA PHE A 247 -6.55 -14.14 -2.03
C PHE A 247 -7.46 -12.91 -1.96
N TYR A 248 -7.02 -11.78 -2.54
CA TYR A 248 -7.81 -10.54 -2.62
C TYR A 248 -9.17 -10.73 -3.32
N LYS A 249 -9.25 -11.68 -4.27
CA LYS A 249 -10.50 -11.99 -4.99
C LYS A 249 -11.64 -12.44 -4.06
N ASN A 250 -11.32 -12.98 -2.88
CA ASN A 250 -12.33 -13.51 -1.95
C ASN A 250 -13.24 -12.41 -1.39
N TRP A 251 -12.81 -11.14 -1.40
CA TRP A 251 -13.69 -10.00 -1.06
C TRP A 251 -14.89 -9.82 -1.98
N ALA A 252 -14.88 -10.42 -3.18
CA ALA A 252 -16.03 -10.44 -4.08
C ALA A 252 -17.17 -11.35 -3.55
N ASN A 253 -16.87 -12.33 -2.69
CA ASN A 253 -17.86 -13.15 -2.03
C ASN A 253 -18.56 -12.35 -0.91
N ASP A 254 -19.88 -12.20 -1.01
CA ASP A 254 -20.66 -11.37 -0.10
C ASP A 254 -20.67 -11.87 1.36
N ASP A 255 -20.66 -13.19 1.57
CA ASP A 255 -20.71 -13.77 2.92
C ASP A 255 -19.33 -13.79 3.57
N PHE A 256 -18.26 -14.05 2.82
CA PHE A 256 -16.89 -13.83 3.29
C PHE A 256 -16.69 -12.37 3.70
N ARG A 257 -17.04 -11.42 2.81
CA ARG A 257 -16.93 -9.98 3.09
C ARG A 257 -17.73 -9.58 4.33
N LYS A 258 -18.96 -10.07 4.47
CA LYS A 258 -19.81 -9.79 5.64
C LYS A 258 -19.22 -10.37 6.93
N LEU A 259 -18.71 -11.60 6.90
CA LEU A 259 -18.07 -12.23 8.05
C LEU A 259 -16.88 -11.40 8.55
N MET A 260 -15.98 -11.00 7.63
CA MET A 260 -14.80 -10.19 7.97
C MET A 260 -15.20 -8.83 8.56
N LEU A 261 -16.15 -8.13 7.92
CA LEU A 261 -16.61 -6.83 8.40
C LEU A 261 -17.35 -6.93 9.74
N ASN A 262 -18.14 -7.98 9.94
CA ASN A 262 -18.79 -8.24 11.22
C ASN A 262 -17.74 -8.47 12.33
N GLY A 263 -16.69 -9.25 12.06
CA GLY A 263 -15.60 -9.51 13.00
C GLY A 263 -14.89 -8.23 13.42
N ILE A 264 -14.51 -7.39 12.44
CA ILE A 264 -13.85 -6.10 12.67
C ILE A 264 -14.75 -5.15 13.49
N VAL A 265 -16.01 -4.97 13.09
CA VAL A 265 -16.94 -4.06 13.78
C VAL A 265 -17.23 -4.55 15.20
N TRP A 266 -17.36 -5.87 15.41
CA TRP A 266 -17.61 -6.45 16.73
C TRP A 266 -16.39 -6.28 17.64
N ALA A 267 -15.19 -6.53 17.13
CA ALA A 267 -13.93 -6.36 17.85
C ALA A 267 -13.67 -4.90 18.25
N ALA A 268 -14.13 -3.94 17.43
CA ALA A 268 -14.12 -2.51 17.76
C ALA A 268 -15.17 -2.10 18.84
N GLY A 269 -15.86 -3.06 19.45
CA GLY A 269 -16.88 -2.81 20.48
C GLY A 269 -18.23 -2.33 19.92
N ILE A 270 -18.42 -2.36 18.60
CA ILE A 270 -19.62 -1.82 17.95
C ILE A 270 -20.68 -2.93 17.79
N SER A 271 -21.94 -2.57 17.97
CA SER A 271 -23.06 -3.51 17.78
C SER A 271 -23.28 -3.85 16.31
N ILE A 272 -23.41 -5.14 16.02
CA ILE A 272 -23.68 -5.64 14.67
C ILE A 272 -25.19 -5.56 14.37
N PRO A 273 -25.61 -4.91 13.26
CA PRO A 273 -26.99 -4.91 12.79
C PRO A 273 -27.55 -6.32 12.60
N GLU A 274 -28.87 -6.50 12.70
CA GLU A 274 -29.52 -7.82 12.60
C GLU A 274 -29.14 -8.57 11.30
N GLY A 275 -29.11 -7.87 10.17
CA GLY A 275 -28.69 -8.43 8.87
C GLY A 275 -27.17 -8.39 8.61
N GLY A 276 -26.35 -8.10 9.62
CA GLY A 276 -24.90 -7.91 9.49
C GLY A 276 -24.49 -6.54 8.93
N VAL A 277 -23.17 -6.33 8.86
CA VAL A 277 -22.56 -5.16 8.22
C VAL A 277 -22.73 -5.30 6.70
N LYS A 278 -23.41 -4.33 6.10
CA LYS A 278 -23.66 -4.26 4.65
C LYS A 278 -22.72 -3.25 4.03
N ALA A 279 -21.82 -3.74 3.19
CA ALA A 279 -20.96 -2.94 2.33
C ALA A 279 -20.88 -3.58 0.94
N LYS A 280 -20.84 -2.75 -0.10
CA LYS A 280 -20.55 -3.23 -1.46
C LYS A 280 -19.05 -3.52 -1.60
N PHE A 281 -18.69 -4.40 -2.52
CA PHE A 281 -17.32 -4.48 -3.01
C PHE A 281 -17.00 -3.23 -3.84
N TYR A 282 -15.82 -2.67 -3.65
CA TYR A 282 -15.34 -1.52 -4.43
C TYR A 282 -14.19 -1.99 -5.33
N SER A 283 -14.29 -1.67 -6.62
CA SER A 283 -13.20 -1.85 -7.56
C SER A 283 -12.03 -0.90 -7.24
N ILE A 284 -10.84 -1.19 -7.78
CA ILE A 284 -9.65 -0.36 -7.55
C ILE A 284 -9.84 1.11 -7.96
N PRO A 285 -10.47 1.44 -9.11
CA PRO A 285 -10.80 2.83 -9.42
C PRO A 285 -11.75 3.48 -8.41
N GLU A 286 -12.75 2.74 -7.91
CA GLU A 286 -13.69 3.27 -6.91
C GLU A 286 -13.00 3.52 -5.56
N VAL A 287 -12.16 2.59 -5.08
CA VAL A 287 -11.35 2.79 -3.86
C VAL A 287 -10.44 4.01 -4.03
N THR A 288 -9.79 4.14 -5.19
CA THR A 288 -8.90 5.27 -5.50
C THR A 288 -9.65 6.60 -5.44
N GLN A 289 -10.85 6.64 -6.04
CA GLN A 289 -11.71 7.83 -6.04
C GLN A 289 -12.25 8.17 -4.66
N LEU A 290 -12.64 7.18 -3.86
CA LEU A 290 -13.20 7.40 -2.53
C LEU A 290 -12.15 7.88 -1.53
N LEU A 291 -10.98 7.25 -1.52
CA LEU A 291 -9.97 7.52 -0.48
C LEU A 291 -9.07 8.70 -0.81
N PHE A 292 -8.77 8.91 -2.09
CA PHE A 292 -7.76 9.90 -2.51
C PHE A 292 -8.35 11.01 -3.39
N ASN A 293 -9.62 10.91 -3.79
CA ASN A 293 -10.23 11.79 -4.79
C ASN A 293 -9.40 11.82 -6.10
N LYS A 294 -8.85 10.67 -6.49
CA LYS A 294 -8.05 10.43 -7.70
C LYS A 294 -8.74 9.41 -8.59
N LYS A 295 -8.43 9.45 -9.89
CA LYS A 295 -9.05 8.55 -10.89
C LYS A 295 -8.09 7.51 -11.44
N LEU A 296 -6.79 7.77 -11.33
CA LEU A 296 -5.74 6.95 -11.90
C LEU A 296 -4.74 6.54 -10.82
N LYS A 297 -4.00 5.46 -11.07
CA LYS A 297 -2.89 5.02 -10.23
C LYS A 297 -1.58 4.99 -11.00
N ALA A 298 -0.50 5.37 -10.33
CA ALA A 298 0.86 5.18 -10.82
C ALA A 298 1.71 4.44 -9.79
N LEU A 299 2.66 3.62 -10.26
CA LEU A 299 3.67 2.95 -9.44
C LEU A 299 5.05 3.49 -9.78
N ILE A 300 5.73 4.11 -8.81
CA ILE A 300 7.15 4.48 -8.96
C ILE A 300 8.01 3.30 -8.48
N LEU A 301 8.89 2.83 -9.35
CA LEU A 301 9.92 1.84 -9.05
C LEU A 301 11.24 2.58 -8.81
N THR A 302 11.79 2.45 -7.60
CA THR A 302 12.99 3.17 -7.15
C THR A 302 13.79 2.36 -6.12
N GLY A 303 14.71 3.00 -5.39
CA GLY A 303 15.41 2.41 -4.25
C GLY A 303 16.91 2.22 -4.45
N ASN A 304 17.34 2.08 -5.70
CA ASN A 304 18.74 1.97 -6.07
C ASN A 304 19.06 2.89 -7.24
N ASN A 305 20.21 3.55 -7.16
CA ASN A 305 20.73 4.42 -8.21
C ASN A 305 22.23 4.70 -7.97
N HIS A 306 22.88 5.33 -8.94
CA HIS A 306 24.23 5.88 -8.77
C HIS A 306 24.24 6.93 -7.65
N PRO A 307 25.30 7.06 -6.83
CA PRO A 307 25.36 8.02 -5.72
C PRO A 307 25.10 9.49 -6.10
N ALA A 308 25.41 9.88 -7.35
CA ALA A 308 25.12 11.21 -7.87
C ALA A 308 23.62 11.46 -8.17
N HIS A 309 22.80 10.40 -8.20
CA HIS A 309 21.37 10.47 -8.49
C HIS A 309 20.58 10.18 -7.20
N PRO A 310 20.27 11.20 -6.38
CA PRO A 310 19.61 11.03 -5.08
C PRO A 310 18.16 10.59 -5.26
N TRP A 311 17.95 9.28 -5.42
CA TRP A 311 16.66 8.71 -5.80
C TRP A 311 15.53 9.02 -4.80
N LYS A 312 15.84 9.21 -3.52
CA LYS A 312 14.85 9.61 -2.50
C LYS A 312 14.25 10.97 -2.82
N GLU A 313 15.11 11.94 -3.15
CA GLU A 313 14.70 13.29 -3.51
C GLU A 313 13.96 13.31 -4.84
N THR A 314 14.50 12.64 -5.87
CA THR A 314 13.86 12.62 -7.20
C THR A 314 12.52 11.87 -7.17
N THR A 315 12.39 10.81 -6.36
CA THR A 315 11.11 10.09 -6.18
C THR A 315 10.04 11.01 -5.59
N GLU A 316 10.37 11.80 -4.56
CA GLU A 316 9.42 12.75 -3.99
C GLU A 316 9.02 13.83 -5.00
N MET A 317 9.97 14.31 -5.82
CA MET A 317 9.66 15.30 -6.86
C MET A 317 8.76 14.73 -7.97
N ILE A 318 9.00 13.49 -8.40
CA ILE A 318 8.14 12.78 -9.36
C ILE A 318 6.76 12.57 -8.76
N LYS A 319 6.68 12.06 -7.52
CA LYS A 319 5.42 11.87 -6.80
C LYS A 319 4.61 13.16 -6.74
N GLN A 320 5.24 14.26 -6.35
CA GLN A 320 4.59 15.57 -6.32
C GLN A 320 4.07 16.01 -7.69
N ALA A 321 4.84 15.78 -8.77
CA ALA A 321 4.40 16.13 -10.13
C ALA A 321 3.17 15.32 -10.59
N LEU A 322 3.06 14.07 -10.15
CA LEU A 322 1.97 13.16 -10.53
C LEU A 322 0.73 13.30 -9.64
N GLU A 323 0.89 13.65 -8.36
CA GLU A 323 -0.25 13.81 -7.45
C GLU A 323 -0.78 15.24 -7.39
N LYS A 324 0.09 16.26 -7.46
CA LYS A 324 -0.34 17.66 -7.34
C LYS A 324 -0.97 18.12 -8.66
N ASN A 325 -2.25 18.50 -8.60
CA ASN A 325 -3.01 18.98 -9.76
C ASN A 325 -3.04 17.98 -10.95
N ALA A 326 -2.87 16.70 -10.67
CA ALA A 326 -3.00 15.59 -11.61
C ALA A 326 -3.90 14.48 -11.04
N PRO A 327 -4.46 13.61 -11.91
CA PRO A 327 -5.48 12.64 -11.54
C PRO A 327 -4.93 11.36 -10.88
N PHE A 328 -3.63 11.28 -10.59
CA PHE A 328 -2.98 10.07 -10.08
C PHE A 328 -2.93 10.02 -8.55
N GLN A 329 -3.14 8.83 -8.01
CA GLN A 329 -2.60 8.38 -6.72
C GLN A 329 -1.31 7.60 -7.00
N VAL A 330 -0.23 7.91 -6.27
CA VAL A 330 1.07 7.27 -6.47
C VAL A 330 1.34 6.26 -5.36
N ASP A 331 1.70 5.03 -5.75
CA ASP A 331 2.34 4.05 -4.89
C ASP A 331 3.84 3.99 -5.21
N ILE A 332 4.69 3.66 -4.23
CA ILE A 332 6.16 3.63 -4.36
C ILE A 332 6.66 2.25 -3.95
N SER A 333 7.51 1.67 -4.79
CA SER A 333 8.32 0.49 -4.47
C SER A 333 9.79 0.90 -4.37
N THR A 334 10.41 0.71 -3.21
CA THR A 334 11.82 1.04 -2.95
C THR A 334 12.78 -0.12 -3.22
N THR A 335 12.30 -1.16 -3.87
CA THR A 335 13.13 -2.18 -4.50
C THR A 335 12.49 -2.60 -5.81
N ILE A 336 13.32 -2.85 -6.81
CA ILE A 336 12.85 -3.31 -8.12
C ILE A 336 12.37 -4.77 -8.07
N HIS A 337 12.84 -5.53 -7.08
CA HIS A 337 12.52 -6.94 -6.93
C HIS A 337 11.06 -7.15 -6.56
N ASP A 338 10.41 -6.20 -5.89
CA ASP A 338 8.97 -6.30 -5.60
C ASP A 338 8.12 -6.28 -6.88
N LEU A 339 8.67 -5.90 -8.05
CA LEU A 339 7.91 -5.83 -9.30
C LEU A 339 7.21 -7.14 -9.68
N TYR A 340 7.76 -8.31 -9.32
CA TYR A 340 7.10 -9.59 -9.59
C TYR A 340 5.83 -9.79 -8.75
N GLN A 341 5.73 -9.09 -7.62
CA GLN A 341 4.64 -9.18 -6.64
C GLN A 341 3.45 -8.30 -7.05
N TYR A 342 3.65 -7.20 -7.79
CA TYR A 342 2.56 -6.30 -8.16
C TYR A 342 1.67 -6.86 -9.27
N ASP A 343 0.35 -6.69 -9.12
CA ASP A 343 -0.56 -6.74 -10.26
C ASP A 343 -0.47 -5.42 -11.04
N LEU A 344 0.28 -5.43 -12.14
CA LEU A 344 0.48 -4.22 -12.96
C LEU A 344 -0.82 -3.72 -13.60
N THR A 345 -1.88 -4.53 -13.65
CA THR A 345 -3.20 -4.08 -14.16
C THR A 345 -3.90 -3.10 -13.21
N ASP A 346 -3.46 -3.01 -11.95
CA ASP A 346 -3.92 -1.99 -11.01
C ASP A 346 -3.42 -0.57 -11.35
N TYR A 347 -2.43 -0.44 -12.25
CA TYR A 347 -1.72 0.81 -12.50
C TYR A 347 -1.88 1.31 -13.94
N ASN A 348 -2.19 2.58 -14.09
CA ASN A 348 -2.27 3.22 -15.41
C ASN A 348 -0.87 3.58 -15.94
N VAL A 349 0.08 3.87 -15.04
CA VAL A 349 1.45 4.26 -15.40
C VAL A 349 2.45 3.62 -14.43
N LEU A 350 3.51 3.04 -14.97
CA LEU A 350 4.74 2.73 -14.24
C LEU A 350 5.75 3.86 -14.45
N VAL A 351 6.50 4.21 -13.42
CA VAL A 351 7.60 5.18 -13.51
C VAL A 351 8.88 4.51 -13.05
N MET A 352 9.83 4.36 -13.96
CA MET A 352 11.16 3.85 -13.66
C MET A 352 12.07 5.00 -13.22
N ASN A 353 12.35 5.05 -11.92
CA ASN A 353 13.32 5.95 -11.28
C ASN A 353 14.37 5.11 -10.52
N TYR A 354 14.98 4.17 -11.24
CA TYR A 354 15.79 3.10 -10.69
C TYR A 354 16.95 2.76 -11.62
N CYS A 355 18.13 2.51 -11.05
CA CYS A 355 19.24 1.85 -11.74
C CYS A 355 19.90 0.87 -10.78
N ASN A 356 20.21 -0.34 -11.26
CA ASN A 356 20.76 -1.45 -10.46
C ASN A 356 22.26 -1.29 -10.16
N TRP A 357 22.67 -0.07 -9.75
CA TRP A 357 24.07 0.30 -9.52
C TRP A 357 24.68 -0.43 -8.32
N ASN A 358 24.00 -0.42 -7.16
CA ASN A 358 24.44 -1.12 -5.95
C ASN A 358 23.71 -2.46 -5.72
N ASP A 359 22.93 -2.91 -6.71
CA ASP A 359 22.18 -4.18 -6.66
C ASP A 359 22.26 -4.85 -8.03
N PRO A 360 23.45 -5.37 -8.40
CA PRO A 360 23.72 -5.86 -9.76
C PRO A 360 23.04 -7.21 -10.08
N GLY A 361 22.12 -7.67 -9.23
CA GLY A 361 21.38 -8.91 -9.43
C GLY A 361 20.38 -8.81 -10.60
N PRO A 362 20.10 -9.93 -11.29
CA PRO A 362 19.10 -9.95 -12.35
C PRO A 362 17.70 -9.69 -11.80
N LEU A 363 16.89 -8.96 -12.56
CA LEU A 363 15.45 -8.88 -12.31
C LEU A 363 14.81 -10.26 -12.54
N HIS A 364 13.86 -10.65 -11.69
CA HIS A 364 13.13 -11.90 -11.82
C HIS A 364 12.44 -12.03 -13.20
N ASP A 365 12.49 -13.20 -13.84
CA ASP A 365 11.97 -13.37 -15.21
C ASP A 365 10.46 -13.12 -15.32
N SER A 366 9.68 -13.53 -14.30
CA SER A 366 8.27 -13.15 -14.20
C SER A 366 8.04 -11.64 -14.17
N ALA A 367 8.91 -10.84 -13.52
CA ALA A 367 8.79 -9.38 -13.52
C ALA A 367 9.09 -8.80 -14.91
N LYS A 368 10.12 -9.32 -15.61
CA LYS A 368 10.41 -8.95 -17.01
C LYS A 368 9.20 -9.25 -17.91
N ALA A 369 8.66 -10.47 -17.84
CA ALA A 369 7.53 -10.92 -18.65
C ALA A 369 6.24 -10.13 -18.36
N ARG A 370 5.96 -9.83 -17.08
CA ARG A 370 4.79 -9.00 -16.69
C ARG A 370 4.93 -7.57 -17.19
N THR A 371 6.14 -6.98 -17.12
CA THR A 371 6.39 -5.63 -17.64
C THR A 371 6.14 -5.55 -19.14
N ILE A 372 6.65 -6.54 -19.90
CA ILE A 372 6.40 -6.62 -21.35
C ILE A 372 4.90 -6.75 -21.62
N ARG A 373 4.22 -7.70 -20.96
CA ARG A 373 2.77 -7.91 -21.14
C ARG A 373 1.94 -6.69 -20.76
N TYR A 374 2.35 -5.96 -19.72
CA TYR A 374 1.71 -4.72 -19.29
C TYR A 374 1.75 -3.67 -20.40
N LEU A 375 2.92 -3.46 -21.02
CA LEU A 375 3.08 -2.57 -22.16
C LEU A 375 2.28 -3.05 -23.37
N GLU A 376 2.40 -4.33 -23.73
CA GLU A 376 1.65 -4.92 -24.85
C GLU A 376 0.13 -4.78 -24.69
N SER A 377 -0.36 -4.82 -23.45
CA SER A 377 -1.78 -4.70 -23.11
C SER A 377 -2.28 -3.26 -23.00
N GLY A 378 -1.39 -2.27 -23.08
CA GLY A 378 -1.77 -0.86 -23.15
C GLY A 378 -1.35 0.01 -21.97
N GLY A 379 -0.51 -0.52 -21.07
CA GLY A 379 0.05 0.20 -19.94
C GLY A 379 0.97 1.35 -20.33
N GLY A 380 1.11 2.34 -19.45
CA GLY A 380 1.98 3.49 -19.62
C GLY A 380 3.32 3.31 -18.90
N LEU A 381 4.42 3.76 -19.50
CA LEU A 381 5.74 3.73 -18.85
C LEU A 381 6.48 5.06 -19.03
N LEU A 382 7.00 5.59 -17.92
CA LEU A 382 7.93 6.71 -17.89
C LEU A 382 9.31 6.18 -17.49
N ILE A 383 10.33 6.48 -18.29
CA ILE A 383 11.74 6.16 -18.00
C ILE A 383 12.47 7.48 -17.74
N ILE A 384 13.00 7.66 -16.52
CA ILE A 384 13.54 8.93 -16.05
C ILE A 384 15.06 8.85 -15.91
N HIS A 385 15.76 9.74 -16.61
CA HIS A 385 17.19 9.98 -16.49
C HIS A 385 18.00 8.67 -16.56
N PHE A 386 18.77 8.36 -15.51
CA PHE A 386 19.67 7.21 -15.45
C PHE A 386 18.97 5.85 -15.31
N ALA A 387 17.63 5.82 -15.26
CA ALA A 387 16.89 4.58 -15.50
C ALA A 387 17.24 3.95 -16.86
N ASN A 388 17.71 4.76 -17.83
CA ASN A 388 18.19 4.26 -19.11
C ASN A 388 19.53 3.49 -19.06
N GLY A 389 20.24 3.50 -17.93
CA GLY A 389 21.42 2.67 -17.68
C GLY A 389 21.10 1.35 -16.98
N ALA A 390 19.84 1.14 -16.54
CA ALA A 390 19.44 -0.07 -15.84
C ALA A 390 19.46 -1.30 -16.76
N PHE A 391 19.75 -2.46 -16.17
CA PHE A 391 19.72 -3.77 -16.82
C PHE A 391 20.54 -3.87 -18.12
N HIS A 392 21.61 -3.08 -18.20
CA HIS A 392 22.55 -3.10 -19.32
C HIS A 392 23.82 -3.85 -18.95
N TYR A 393 24.28 -4.78 -19.80
CA TYR A 393 25.48 -5.59 -19.53
C TYR A 393 26.74 -4.76 -19.23
N SER A 394 26.82 -3.53 -19.74
CA SER A 394 27.98 -2.65 -19.52
C SER A 394 27.93 -1.89 -18.21
N LEU A 395 26.81 -1.86 -17.50
CA LEU A 395 26.72 -1.28 -16.17
C LEU A 395 27.75 -1.97 -15.25
N PRO A 396 28.63 -1.21 -14.55
CA PRO A 396 29.74 -1.79 -13.79
C PRO A 396 29.26 -2.85 -12.79
N GLY A 397 29.82 -4.06 -12.90
CA GLY A 397 29.49 -5.18 -12.02
C GLY A 397 28.13 -5.86 -12.28
N ALA A 398 27.33 -5.39 -13.24
CA ALA A 398 25.96 -5.85 -13.45
C ALA A 398 25.74 -6.61 -14.77
N ALA A 399 26.80 -7.18 -15.36
CA ALA A 399 26.71 -7.96 -16.60
C ALA A 399 25.68 -9.12 -16.53
N ALA A 400 25.56 -9.76 -15.36
CA ALA A 400 24.60 -10.83 -15.12
C ALA A 400 23.13 -10.36 -15.07
N ALA A 401 22.89 -9.06 -14.87
CA ALA A 401 21.56 -8.47 -14.86
C ALA A 401 21.08 -8.01 -16.25
N ASP A 402 21.81 -8.35 -17.32
CA ASP A 402 21.46 -7.93 -18.67
C ASP A 402 20.02 -8.32 -19.03
N TRP A 403 19.25 -7.34 -19.47
CA TRP A 403 17.91 -7.55 -19.98
C TRP A 403 17.79 -6.94 -21.39
N PRO A 404 18.07 -7.73 -22.44
CA PRO A 404 18.05 -7.23 -23.82
C PRO A 404 16.78 -6.50 -24.24
N ALA A 405 15.60 -7.02 -23.84
CA ALA A 405 14.33 -6.37 -24.17
C ALA A 405 14.17 -4.99 -23.52
N TYR A 406 14.81 -4.73 -22.37
CA TYR A 406 14.79 -3.40 -21.75
C TYR A 406 15.45 -2.34 -22.65
N ARG A 407 16.50 -2.70 -23.40
CA ARG A 407 17.14 -1.77 -24.35
C ARG A 407 16.18 -1.32 -25.43
N THR A 408 15.35 -2.23 -25.94
CA THR A 408 14.29 -1.91 -26.92
C THR A 408 13.16 -1.10 -26.29
N ILE A 409 12.78 -1.40 -25.04
CA ILE A 409 11.80 -0.65 -24.24
C ILE A 409 12.31 0.71 -23.78
N CYS A 410 13.62 0.95 -23.78
CA CYS A 410 14.18 2.26 -23.50
C CYS A 410 14.28 3.05 -24.82
N ARG A 411 14.88 2.45 -25.85
CA ARG A 411 15.32 3.03 -27.13
C ARG A 411 16.64 3.80 -27.07
N ARG A 412 16.93 4.55 -26.01
CA ARG A 412 18.29 5.13 -25.82
C ARG A 412 18.85 4.80 -24.45
N VAL A 413 19.85 3.93 -24.41
CA VAL A 413 20.49 3.46 -23.17
C VAL A 413 21.84 4.12 -22.95
N TRP A 414 22.22 4.20 -21.68
CA TRP A 414 23.58 4.56 -21.30
C TRP A 414 24.48 3.33 -21.39
N ASP A 415 25.43 3.33 -22.32
CA ASP A 415 26.38 2.24 -22.49
C ASP A 415 27.79 2.64 -22.04
N HIS A 416 28.20 2.12 -20.88
CA HIS A 416 29.50 2.36 -20.24
C HIS A 416 30.70 1.77 -21.00
N GLN A 417 30.47 0.88 -21.97
CA GLN A 417 31.53 0.34 -22.84
C GLN A 417 31.63 1.10 -24.18
N SER A 418 30.85 2.18 -24.32
CA SER A 418 30.82 3.04 -25.51
C SER A 418 31.24 4.48 -25.17
N ASN A 419 30.99 5.41 -26.10
CA ASN A 419 31.16 6.84 -25.88
C ASN A 419 29.88 7.57 -25.38
N SER A 420 28.95 6.85 -24.74
CA SER A 420 27.84 7.47 -24.00
C SER A 420 28.41 8.36 -22.91
N ALA A 421 27.98 9.62 -22.85
CA ALA A 421 28.52 10.60 -21.92
C ALA A 421 27.53 11.76 -21.72
N HIS A 422 27.92 12.74 -20.92
CA HIS A 422 27.15 13.95 -20.67
C HIS A 422 28.06 15.18 -20.57
N GLU A 423 27.51 16.37 -20.83
CA GLU A 423 28.19 17.64 -20.49
C GLU A 423 28.34 17.76 -18.96
N PRO A 424 29.30 18.53 -18.44
CA PRO A 424 29.39 18.78 -17.00
C PRO A 424 28.05 19.26 -16.43
N TYR A 425 27.66 18.74 -15.26
CA TYR A 425 26.44 19.15 -14.56
C TYR A 425 26.37 20.67 -14.45
N GLY A 426 25.27 21.25 -14.91
CA GLY A 426 25.16 22.70 -14.97
C GLY A 426 23.92 23.20 -15.69
N LYS A 427 23.87 24.51 -15.88
CA LYS A 427 22.73 25.17 -16.51
C LYS A 427 22.83 25.09 -18.04
N PHE A 428 21.75 24.69 -18.71
CA PHE A 428 21.64 24.75 -20.16
C PHE A 428 20.21 25.04 -20.63
N LYS A 429 20.09 25.43 -21.89
CA LYS A 429 18.80 25.71 -22.54
C LYS A 429 18.26 24.46 -23.21
N VAL A 430 17.04 24.07 -22.82
CA VAL A 430 16.24 23.04 -23.48
C VAL A 430 15.36 23.70 -24.54
N GLN A 431 15.43 23.16 -25.74
CA GLN A 431 14.60 23.56 -26.88
C GLN A 431 13.40 22.63 -26.99
N VAL A 432 12.20 23.20 -27.09
CA VAL A 432 10.99 22.42 -27.35
C VAL A 432 10.88 22.17 -28.84
N SER A 433 10.70 20.90 -29.22
CA SER A 433 10.55 20.51 -30.62
C SER A 433 9.38 21.23 -31.28
N LYS A 434 9.57 21.63 -32.55
CA LYS A 434 8.51 22.23 -33.37
C LYS A 434 7.46 21.21 -33.81
N THR A 435 7.73 19.92 -33.66
CA THR A 435 6.77 18.86 -33.92
C THR A 435 5.62 18.94 -32.91
N PRO A 436 4.37 19.16 -33.37
CA PRO A 436 3.24 19.25 -32.45
C PRO A 436 3.04 17.94 -31.68
N HIS A 437 2.97 18.03 -30.35
CA HIS A 437 2.63 16.90 -29.50
C HIS A 437 1.82 17.38 -28.29
N LEU A 438 0.88 16.57 -27.81
CA LEU A 438 0.01 16.93 -26.68
C LEU A 438 0.81 17.28 -25.42
N ILE A 439 1.91 16.56 -25.18
CA ILE A 439 2.79 16.81 -24.03
C ILE A 439 3.41 18.21 -24.09
N THR A 440 3.91 18.62 -25.26
CA THR A 440 4.64 19.89 -25.44
C THR A 440 3.74 21.05 -25.89
N SER A 441 2.43 20.85 -26.01
CA SER A 441 1.49 21.87 -26.47
C SER A 441 1.54 23.15 -25.62
N GLY A 442 1.89 24.26 -26.26
CA GLY A 442 2.06 25.57 -25.61
C GLY A 442 3.29 25.71 -24.71
N MET A 443 4.15 24.70 -24.63
CA MET A 443 5.43 24.83 -23.93
C MET A 443 6.40 25.69 -24.74
N LYS A 444 7.16 26.52 -24.04
CA LYS A 444 8.27 27.29 -24.61
C LYS A 444 9.60 26.63 -24.24
N ASP A 445 10.64 26.97 -24.98
CA ASP A 445 12.02 26.72 -24.55
C ASP A 445 12.21 27.18 -23.09
N PHE A 446 13.03 26.44 -22.35
CA PHE A 446 13.26 26.70 -20.93
C PHE A 446 14.71 26.41 -20.56
N GLU A 447 15.15 27.00 -19.45
CA GLU A 447 16.43 26.65 -18.84
C GLU A 447 16.23 25.60 -17.75
N THR A 448 17.23 24.72 -17.60
CA THR A 448 17.28 23.72 -16.53
C THR A 448 18.70 23.62 -15.99
N VAL A 449 18.86 23.03 -14.81
CA VAL A 449 20.16 22.63 -14.26
C VAL A 449 20.16 21.10 -14.21
N ASP A 450 21.01 20.46 -15.01
CA ASP A 450 21.02 19.01 -15.19
C ASP A 450 22.33 18.55 -15.85
N GLU A 451 22.40 17.26 -16.19
CA GLU A 451 23.39 16.70 -17.12
C GLU A 451 22.80 16.58 -18.53
N LEU A 452 23.42 17.24 -19.51
CA LEU A 452 23.04 17.09 -20.92
C LEU A 452 23.68 15.83 -21.47
N TYR A 453 22.93 14.73 -21.49
CA TYR A 453 23.36 13.45 -22.04
C TYR A 453 23.50 13.51 -23.56
N TYR A 454 24.58 12.91 -24.08
CA TYR A 454 24.85 12.78 -25.52
C TYR A 454 25.38 11.37 -25.85
N ASN A 455 25.41 11.02 -27.14
CA ASN A 455 25.89 9.73 -27.66
C ASN A 455 25.18 8.47 -27.09
N GLN A 456 23.97 8.60 -26.56
CA GLN A 456 23.18 7.49 -26.02
C GLN A 456 22.86 6.43 -27.10
N LYS A 457 22.88 5.15 -26.74
CA LYS A 457 22.85 4.03 -27.70
C LYS A 457 21.47 3.44 -27.96
N GLY A 458 21.21 3.06 -29.21
CA GLY A 458 20.05 2.29 -29.61
C GLY A 458 19.58 2.63 -31.03
N ASP A 459 19.04 1.64 -31.72
CA ASP A 459 18.74 1.72 -33.16
C ASP A 459 17.27 2.03 -33.46
N GLU A 460 16.39 1.85 -32.46
CA GLU A 460 14.97 2.16 -32.60
C GLU A 460 14.75 3.64 -32.93
N PRO A 461 13.81 3.98 -33.83
CA PRO A 461 13.57 5.36 -34.23
C PRO A 461 13.05 6.18 -33.04
N ILE A 462 13.42 7.45 -32.98
CA ILE A 462 12.86 8.40 -32.00
C ILE A 462 12.47 9.69 -32.70
N VAL A 463 11.43 10.34 -32.19
CA VAL A 463 11.06 11.69 -32.58
C VAL A 463 11.20 12.56 -31.33
N PRO A 464 12.25 13.40 -31.24
CA PRO A 464 12.48 14.22 -30.06
C PRO A 464 11.36 15.22 -29.82
N LEU A 465 10.88 15.26 -28.58
CA LEU A 465 10.02 16.31 -28.03
C LEU A 465 10.84 17.46 -27.46
N LEU A 466 12.02 17.15 -26.91
CA LEU A 466 12.98 18.10 -26.36
C LEU A 466 14.37 17.81 -26.91
N THR A 467 15.13 18.87 -27.20
CA THR A 467 16.55 18.81 -27.57
C THR A 467 17.36 19.83 -26.80
N ALA A 468 18.69 19.68 -26.75
CA ALA A 468 19.60 20.73 -26.33
C ALA A 468 20.92 20.65 -27.09
N TYR A 469 21.52 21.79 -27.40
CA TYR A 469 22.80 21.86 -28.08
C TYR A 469 23.94 21.44 -27.15
N SER A 470 24.66 20.38 -27.51
CA SER A 470 25.92 19.97 -26.86
C SER A 470 27.09 20.66 -27.54
N ALA A 471 27.93 21.33 -26.75
CA ALA A 471 29.18 21.91 -27.24
C ALA A 471 30.20 20.82 -27.58
N THR A 472 30.15 19.69 -26.86
CA THR A 472 31.03 18.54 -27.07
C THR A 472 30.76 17.82 -28.39
N THR A 473 29.50 17.61 -28.77
CA THR A 473 29.15 16.93 -30.03
C THR A 473 28.85 17.89 -31.19
N ALA A 474 28.74 19.18 -30.91
CA ALA A 474 28.32 20.24 -31.82
C ALA A 474 26.96 19.98 -32.49
N LYS A 475 26.03 19.33 -31.77
CA LYS A 475 24.72 18.91 -32.26
C LYS A 475 23.63 19.17 -31.22
N ASP A 476 22.39 19.26 -31.70
CA ASP A 476 21.22 19.21 -30.83
C ASP A 476 20.94 17.75 -30.45
N GLU A 477 21.18 17.42 -29.19
CA GLU A 477 21.01 16.09 -28.62
C GLU A 477 19.57 15.88 -28.13
N PRO A 478 18.97 14.70 -28.36
CA PRO A 478 17.60 14.42 -27.93
C PRO A 478 17.53 14.20 -26.41
N LEU A 479 16.59 14.88 -25.75
CA LEU A 479 16.42 14.83 -24.28
C LEU A 479 15.11 14.19 -23.82
N ALA A 480 14.09 14.14 -24.67
CA ALA A 480 12.84 13.45 -24.36
C ALA A 480 12.10 13.04 -25.63
N TRP A 481 11.42 11.91 -25.60
CA TRP A 481 10.61 11.40 -26.71
C TRP A 481 9.52 10.45 -26.22
N THR A 482 8.60 10.15 -27.12
CA THR A 482 7.49 9.23 -26.90
C THR A 482 7.36 8.23 -28.02
N TYR A 483 6.79 7.07 -27.72
CA TYR A 483 6.44 6.05 -28.71
C TYR A 483 5.47 5.03 -28.14
N GLU A 484 4.97 4.17 -29.01
CA GLU A 484 4.16 3.02 -28.63
C GLU A 484 5.01 1.75 -28.59
N TYR A 485 4.76 0.92 -27.57
CA TYR A 485 5.32 -0.44 -27.44
C TYR A 485 4.13 -1.40 -27.27
N GLY A 486 3.84 -2.18 -28.30
CA GLY A 486 2.54 -2.88 -28.40
C GLY A 486 1.39 -1.86 -28.37
N LYS A 487 0.44 -1.99 -27.43
CA LYS A 487 -0.63 -1.00 -27.22
C LYS A 487 -0.25 0.08 -26.19
N GLY A 488 0.90 -0.06 -25.54
CA GLY A 488 1.37 0.77 -24.45
C GLY A 488 2.02 2.04 -24.94
N ARG A 489 2.12 3.03 -24.05
CA ARG A 489 2.68 4.35 -24.35
C ARG A 489 3.89 4.61 -23.45
N VAL A 490 5.05 4.76 -24.07
CA VAL A 490 6.32 4.97 -23.37
C VAL A 490 6.79 6.40 -23.58
N PHE A 491 7.18 7.05 -22.50
CA PHE A 491 7.89 8.32 -22.48
C PHE A 491 9.26 8.09 -21.86
N GLN A 492 10.32 8.51 -22.55
CA GLN A 492 11.66 8.55 -21.97
C GLN A 492 12.13 10.00 -21.94
N THR A 493 12.78 10.37 -20.83
CA THR A 493 13.55 11.61 -20.75
C THR A 493 14.92 11.35 -20.13
N LEU A 494 15.93 12.06 -20.63
CA LEU A 494 17.28 12.08 -20.11
C LEU A 494 17.47 13.17 -19.04
N LEU A 495 16.46 14.01 -18.78
CA LEU A 495 16.47 14.97 -17.68
C LEU A 495 16.06 14.29 -16.37
N GLY A 496 16.56 14.80 -15.24
CA GLY A 496 16.15 14.37 -13.90
C GLY A 496 17.29 13.91 -13.00
N HIS A 497 18.50 14.44 -13.14
CA HIS A 497 19.67 14.08 -12.31
C HIS A 497 19.42 14.20 -10.80
N ASN A 498 18.90 15.34 -10.34
CA ASN A 498 18.60 15.60 -8.94
C ASN A 498 17.43 16.58 -8.77
N GLU A 499 17.14 16.99 -7.53
CA GLU A 499 16.04 17.92 -7.22
C GLU A 499 16.04 19.20 -8.09
N ALA A 500 17.21 19.73 -8.45
CA ALA A 500 17.35 20.97 -9.23
C ALA A 500 16.71 20.86 -10.63
N SER A 501 16.84 19.70 -11.29
CA SER A 501 16.15 19.41 -12.56
C SER A 501 14.65 19.60 -12.43
N PHE A 502 14.09 19.12 -11.32
CA PHE A 502 12.67 19.19 -11.03
C PHE A 502 12.22 20.59 -10.63
N GLN A 503 13.09 21.54 -10.28
CA GLN A 503 12.65 22.90 -9.97
C GLN A 503 12.09 23.66 -11.18
N SER A 504 12.45 23.24 -12.40
CA SER A 504 11.88 23.79 -13.64
C SER A 504 10.36 23.57 -13.73
N PRO A 505 9.53 24.63 -13.77
CA PRO A 505 8.08 24.47 -13.96
C PRO A 505 7.73 23.76 -15.27
N ALA A 506 8.54 23.95 -16.32
CA ALA A 506 8.37 23.28 -17.60
C ALA A 506 8.62 21.77 -17.47
N PHE A 507 9.63 21.34 -16.71
CA PHE A 507 9.89 19.92 -16.49
C PHE A 507 8.82 19.25 -15.62
N LYS A 508 8.35 19.91 -14.55
CA LYS A 508 7.19 19.41 -13.77
C LYS A 508 5.95 19.23 -14.66
N LEU A 509 5.67 20.21 -15.54
CA LEU A 509 4.57 20.12 -16.50
C LEU A 509 4.75 18.99 -17.51
N LEU A 510 5.98 18.79 -18.00
CA LEU A 510 6.34 17.71 -18.91
C LEU A 510 6.03 16.34 -18.29
N LEU A 511 6.47 16.09 -17.05
CA LEU A 511 6.25 14.83 -16.34
C LEU A 511 4.77 14.58 -16.07
N LYS A 512 4.04 15.62 -15.66
CA LYS A 512 2.59 15.54 -15.48
C LYS A 512 1.91 15.10 -16.79
N ARG A 513 2.17 15.81 -17.88
CA ARG A 513 1.54 15.56 -19.17
C ARG A 513 2.00 14.23 -19.79
N SER A 514 3.25 13.82 -19.58
CA SER A 514 3.72 12.53 -20.06
C SER A 514 3.04 11.38 -19.34
N ALA A 515 2.81 11.48 -18.03
CA ALA A 515 2.01 10.52 -17.29
C ALA A 515 0.54 10.48 -17.77
N GLU A 516 -0.09 11.65 -17.95
CA GLU A 516 -1.47 11.74 -18.47
C GLU A 516 -1.59 11.20 -19.91
N TRP A 517 -0.59 11.45 -20.76
CA TRP A 517 -0.53 10.92 -22.12
C TRP A 517 -0.32 9.41 -22.14
N ALA A 518 0.59 8.90 -21.30
CA ALA A 518 0.87 7.48 -21.15
C ALA A 518 -0.35 6.71 -20.64
N ALA A 519 -1.10 7.31 -19.71
CA ALA A 519 -2.39 6.81 -19.22
C ALA A 519 -3.57 7.00 -20.18
N LYS A 520 -3.35 7.61 -21.36
CA LYS A 520 -4.38 7.86 -22.39
C LYS A 520 -5.53 8.78 -21.94
N VAL A 521 -5.26 9.69 -21.00
CA VAL A 521 -6.25 10.68 -20.53
C VAL A 521 -5.96 12.10 -20.98
N LEU A 522 -4.73 12.40 -21.44
CA LEU A 522 -4.42 13.67 -22.10
C LEU A 522 -5.07 13.68 -23.49
N LYS A 523 -5.88 14.70 -23.78
CA LYS A 523 -6.64 14.86 -25.02
C LYS A 523 -6.22 16.11 -25.78
#